data_AF-A0A7S1G877-F1
#
_entry.id   AF-A0A7S1G877-F1
#
_cell.length_a   1.000
_cell.length_b   1.000
_cell.length_c   1.000
_cell.angle_alpha   90.00
_cell.angle_beta   90.00
_cell.angle_gamma   90.00
#
_symmetry.space_group_name_H-M   'P 1'
#
loop_
_entity.id
_entity.type
_entity.pdbx_description
1 polymer ?
#
loop_
_entity_poly.entity_id
_entity_poly.type
_entity_poly.pdbx_seq_one_letter_code
_entity_poly.pdbx_strand_id
1 'polypeptide(L)'
;GDGGASSEEEGDADMTESEEDSDASDTDGSGPDLVAQEAGVLRELTLRQFMNHKNTHLKFNRHLNIISGNNGSGKSAICQAIQLALGATAAATGRGQSSDKKAKKGEKQTPVTIRDFVRNGEGQDQPAEIWLTLSNTGELAYQPAEFGKLITIRR
;
A
#
# COMPACT_ATOMS: atom_id res chain seq x y z
N GLY A 1 31.39 -35.89 52.00
CA GLY A 1 31.77 -34.60 52.60
C GLY A 1 31.85 -33.61 51.48
N ASP A 2 31.12 -32.52 51.64
CA ASP A 2 30.94 -31.37 50.76
C ASP A 2 32.23 -30.59 50.47
N GLY A 3 32.19 -29.78 49.41
CA GLY A 3 33.17 -28.76 49.02
C GLY A 3 33.81 -29.03 47.66
N GLY A 4 33.75 -28.18 46.64
CA GLY A 4 33.27 -26.80 46.52
C GLY A 4 34.00 -26.11 45.36
N ALA A 5 33.41 -25.03 44.83
CA ALA A 5 34.03 -23.96 44.02
C ALA A 5 34.46 -24.35 42.58
N SER A 6 33.70 -23.98 41.54
CA SER A 6 33.62 -22.67 40.87
C SER A 6 34.79 -22.37 39.94
N SER A 7 34.53 -22.23 38.64
CA SER A 7 34.47 -20.94 37.93
C SER A 7 34.62 -21.20 36.44
N GLU A 8 33.52 -20.98 35.72
CA GLU A 8 33.48 -20.86 34.27
C GLU A 8 34.13 -19.53 33.89
N GLU A 9 35.16 -19.55 33.03
CA GLU A 9 35.72 -18.34 32.45
C GLU A 9 34.98 -18.03 31.15
N GLU A 10 34.21 -16.95 31.23
CA GLU A 10 33.61 -16.18 30.15
C GLU A 10 34.70 -15.59 29.22
N GLY A 11 34.46 -15.66 27.92
CA GLY A 11 35.26 -15.04 26.87
C GLY A 11 34.34 -14.52 25.78
N ASP A 12 33.85 -13.31 26.04
CA ASP A 12 32.86 -12.50 25.32
C ASP A 12 33.09 -12.40 23.80
N ALA A 13 31.99 -12.46 23.06
CA ALA A 13 31.93 -12.40 21.61
C ALA A 13 31.75 -10.94 21.16
N ASP A 14 32.84 -10.25 20.86
CA ASP A 14 32.79 -8.99 20.12
C ASP A 14 32.69 -9.30 18.62
N MET A 15 31.46 -9.35 18.10
CA MET A 15 31.18 -9.13 16.69
C MET A 15 30.47 -7.78 16.55
N THR A 16 31.27 -6.75 16.40
CA THR A 16 30.80 -5.42 15.99
C THR A 16 30.51 -5.41 14.48
N GLU A 17 29.31 -5.87 14.08
CA GLU A 17 28.78 -5.55 12.75
C GLU A 17 28.26 -4.11 12.76
N SER A 18 29.05 -3.23 12.16
CA SER A 18 28.63 -1.88 11.81
C SER A 18 27.78 -2.00 10.55
N GLU A 19 26.46 -1.84 10.67
CA GLU A 19 25.58 -1.70 9.51
C GLU A 19 25.81 -0.31 8.89
N GLU A 20 26.70 -0.25 7.91
CA GLU A 20 26.75 0.86 6.96
C GLU A 20 25.55 0.72 6.01
N ASP A 21 24.51 1.52 6.29
CA ASP A 21 23.35 1.76 5.42
C ASP A 21 23.84 2.42 4.12
N SER A 22 24.35 1.59 3.22
CA SER A 22 24.78 2.00 1.89
C SER A 22 23.55 2.17 1.02
N ASP A 23 23.20 3.44 0.81
CA ASP A 23 22.25 3.93 -0.18
C ASP A 23 22.52 3.21 -1.51
N ALA A 24 21.68 2.20 -1.81
CA ALA A 24 21.77 1.41 -3.02
C ALA A 24 21.40 2.33 -4.19
N SER A 25 22.42 2.96 -4.79
CA SER A 25 22.28 3.68 -6.04
C SER A 25 21.79 2.72 -7.12
N ASP A 26 20.51 2.83 -7.46
CA ASP A 26 19.85 2.17 -8.59
C ASP A 26 20.57 2.50 -9.91
N THR A 27 21.64 1.80 -10.24
CA THR A 27 22.16 1.76 -11.61
C THR A 27 21.52 0.58 -12.33
N ASP A 28 20.29 0.78 -12.81
CA ASP A 28 19.65 -0.15 -13.73
C ASP A 28 20.19 0.05 -15.15
N GLY A 29 20.68 -1.04 -15.74
CA GLY A 29 21.22 -1.11 -17.09
C GLY A 29 20.13 -1.15 -18.15
N SER A 30 19.44 -0.03 -18.34
CA SER A 30 18.48 0.15 -19.43
C SER A 30 18.63 1.55 -20.04
N GLY A 31 18.53 1.64 -21.36
CA GLY A 31 18.93 2.82 -22.15
C GLY A 31 18.29 4.16 -21.72
N PRO A 32 18.76 5.28 -22.28
CA PRO A 32 18.46 6.65 -21.83
C PRO A 32 16.97 7.05 -21.83
N ASP A 33 16.09 6.20 -22.34
CA ASP A 33 14.66 6.47 -22.52
C ASP A 33 13.81 6.14 -21.27
N LEU A 34 14.29 5.26 -20.36
CA LEU A 34 13.53 4.92 -19.14
C LEU A 34 13.77 5.90 -17.98
N VAL A 35 14.73 6.81 -18.10
CA VAL A 35 15.09 7.77 -17.04
C VAL A 35 14.19 9.03 -17.06
N ALA A 36 13.50 9.30 -18.17
CA ALA A 36 12.82 10.58 -18.39
C ALA A 36 11.35 10.66 -17.91
N GLN A 37 10.69 9.53 -17.61
CA GLN A 37 9.27 9.52 -17.22
C GLN A 37 9.09 8.99 -15.80
N GLU A 38 9.02 9.90 -14.84
CA GLU A 38 8.80 9.57 -13.42
C GLU A 38 7.44 10.02 -12.89
N ALA A 39 6.68 10.84 -13.61
CA ALA A 39 5.38 11.31 -13.14
C ALA A 39 4.35 10.17 -13.16
N GLY A 40 3.54 10.08 -12.09
CA GLY A 40 2.45 9.11 -11.98
C GLY A 40 2.87 7.71 -11.52
N VAL A 41 4.15 7.45 -11.27
CA VAL A 41 4.63 6.16 -10.73
C VAL A 41 4.11 5.97 -9.29
N LEU A 42 3.52 4.80 -9.00
CA LEU A 42 3.08 4.46 -7.64
C LEU A 42 4.28 4.42 -6.69
N ARG A 43 4.18 5.10 -5.54
CA ARG A 43 5.22 5.09 -4.50
C ARG A 43 4.74 4.44 -3.22
N GLU A 44 3.56 4.83 -2.74
CA GLU A 44 3.02 4.31 -1.48
C GLU A 44 1.51 4.15 -1.52
N LEU A 45 0.99 3.18 -0.76
CA LEU A 45 -0.44 3.02 -0.51
C LEU A 45 -0.66 2.75 0.98
N THR A 46 -1.51 3.56 1.60
CA THR A 46 -2.04 3.31 2.93
C THR A 46 -3.53 2.99 2.85
N LEU A 47 -3.93 1.89 3.48
CA LEU A 47 -5.31 1.45 3.60
C LEU A 47 -5.70 1.40 5.08
N ARG A 48 -6.77 2.11 5.46
CA ARG A 48 -7.34 2.04 6.80
C ARG A 48 -8.80 1.65 6.72
N GLN A 49 -9.20 0.70 7.56
CA GLN A 49 -10.56 0.17 7.61
C GLN A 49 -11.11 -0.26 6.24
N PHE A 50 -10.23 -0.71 5.33
CA PHE A 50 -10.58 -0.99 3.95
C PHE A 50 -10.61 -2.51 3.70
N MET A 51 -11.82 -3.07 3.58
CA MET A 51 -12.06 -4.49 3.36
C MET A 51 -11.32 -5.38 4.37
N ASN A 52 -10.32 -6.14 3.93
CA ASN A 52 -9.53 -7.04 4.76
C ASN A 52 -8.36 -6.33 5.46
N HIS A 53 -8.13 -5.04 5.18
CA HIS A 53 -7.02 -4.23 5.67
C HIS A 53 -7.48 -3.28 6.77
N LYS A 54 -7.13 -3.58 8.03
CA LYS A 54 -7.40 -2.67 9.16
C LYS A 54 -6.49 -1.44 9.11
N ASN A 55 -5.20 -1.67 8.94
CA ASN A 55 -4.18 -0.66 8.73
C ASN A 55 -3.05 -1.35 7.95
N THR A 56 -2.87 -0.99 6.68
CA THR A 56 -1.85 -1.59 5.82
C THR A 56 -1.12 -0.47 5.08
N HIS A 57 0.21 -0.51 5.12
CA HIS A 57 1.08 0.40 4.42
C HIS A 57 1.96 -0.39 3.46
N LEU A 58 1.99 0.01 2.19
CA LEU A 58 2.77 -0.62 1.13
C LEU A 58 3.66 0.43 0.47
N LYS A 59 4.93 0.07 0.24
CA LYS A 59 5.83 0.82 -0.64
C LYS A 59 5.97 0.06 -1.95
N PHE A 60 5.93 0.78 -3.06
CA PHE A 60 6.06 0.21 -4.40
C PHE A 60 7.45 0.49 -4.96
N ASN A 61 7.99 -0.51 -5.66
CA ASN A 61 9.14 -0.38 -6.52
C ASN A 61 8.76 0.38 -7.79
N ARG A 62 9.76 1.00 -8.43
CA ARG A 62 9.57 1.86 -9.60
C ARG A 62 8.95 1.15 -10.82
N HIS A 63 9.31 -0.12 -11.04
CA HIS A 63 8.99 -0.82 -12.28
C HIS A 63 8.03 -2.00 -12.08
N LEU A 64 8.40 -2.96 -11.24
CA LEU A 64 7.63 -4.19 -11.03
C LEU A 64 7.30 -4.40 -9.56
N ASN A 65 6.02 -4.64 -9.30
CA ASN A 65 5.50 -4.97 -7.98
C ASN A 65 4.65 -6.23 -8.08
N ILE A 66 5.02 -7.28 -7.34
CA ILE A 66 4.27 -8.54 -7.30
C ILE A 66 3.52 -8.62 -5.98
N ILE A 67 2.18 -8.62 -6.03
CA ILE A 67 1.33 -8.80 -4.85
C ILE A 67 0.89 -10.27 -4.79
N SER A 68 1.45 -11.01 -3.83
CA SER A 68 1.26 -12.45 -3.65
C SER A 68 0.64 -12.78 -2.28
N GLY A 69 0.06 -13.97 -2.13
CA GLY A 69 -0.54 -14.44 -0.88
C GLY A 69 -1.78 -15.33 -1.07
N ASN A 70 -2.26 -15.93 0.01
CA ASN A 70 -3.40 -16.87 -0.01
C ASN A 70 -4.71 -16.22 -0.49
N ASN A 71 -5.64 -17.05 -0.97
CA ASN A 71 -6.98 -16.58 -1.33
C ASN A 71 -7.68 -15.94 -0.11
N GLY A 72 -8.35 -14.80 -0.33
CA GLY A 72 -8.99 -14.03 0.74
C GLY A 72 -8.07 -13.09 1.53
N SER A 73 -6.75 -13.04 1.25
CA SER A 73 -5.81 -12.17 1.98
C SER A 73 -5.93 -10.66 1.68
N GLY A 74 -6.80 -10.25 0.74
CA GLY A 74 -6.98 -8.83 0.39
C GLY A 74 -6.19 -8.34 -0.83
N LYS A 75 -5.51 -9.21 -1.59
CA LYS A 75 -4.74 -8.80 -2.80
C LYS A 75 -5.56 -7.99 -3.81
N SER A 76 -6.78 -8.43 -4.12
CA SER A 76 -7.67 -7.69 -5.01
C SER A 76 -8.15 -6.39 -4.37
N ALA A 77 -8.23 -6.29 -3.05
CA ALA A 77 -8.58 -5.05 -2.36
C ALA A 77 -7.51 -3.97 -2.59
N ILE A 78 -6.23 -4.34 -2.64
CA ILE A 78 -5.15 -3.40 -2.99
C ILE A 78 -5.36 -2.80 -4.39
N CYS A 79 -5.61 -3.65 -5.40
CA CYS A 79 -5.89 -3.16 -6.75
C CYS A 79 -7.15 -2.30 -6.82
N GLN A 80 -8.21 -2.67 -6.08
CA GLN A 80 -9.44 -1.89 -6.01
C GLN A 80 -9.22 -0.52 -5.36
N ALA A 81 -8.41 -0.46 -4.30
CA ALA A 81 -8.09 0.79 -3.64
C ALA A 81 -7.34 1.76 -4.56
N ILE A 82 -6.37 1.26 -5.34
CA ILE A 82 -5.65 2.06 -6.35
C ILE A 82 -6.63 2.61 -7.38
N GLN A 83 -7.53 1.78 -7.91
CA GLN A 83 -8.56 2.22 -8.86
C GLN A 83 -9.46 3.33 -8.26
N LEU A 84 -9.94 3.14 -7.02
CA LEU A 84 -10.79 4.12 -6.34
C LEU A 84 -10.06 5.44 -6.08
N ALA A 85 -8.79 5.39 -5.64
CA ALA A 85 -7.97 6.58 -5.44
C ALA A 85 -7.85 7.39 -6.73
N LEU A 86 -7.61 6.72 -7.87
CA LEU A 86 -7.50 7.33 -9.19
C LEU A 86 -8.85 7.75 -9.82
N GLY A 87 -9.96 7.59 -9.09
CA GLY A 87 -11.28 8.10 -9.49
C GLY A 87 -12.18 7.09 -10.20
N ALA A 88 -11.84 5.80 -10.21
CA ALA A 88 -12.79 4.78 -10.63
C ALA A 88 -14.00 4.76 -9.70
N THR A 89 -15.17 4.46 -10.26
CA THR A 89 -16.36 4.22 -9.44
C THR A 89 -16.25 2.87 -8.76
N ALA A 90 -16.79 2.74 -7.56
CA ALA A 90 -16.83 1.45 -6.85
C ALA A 90 -17.56 0.34 -7.63
N ALA A 91 -18.50 0.71 -8.51
CA ALA A 91 -19.14 -0.25 -9.41
C ALA A 91 -18.16 -0.85 -10.42
N ALA A 92 -17.18 -0.07 -10.89
CA ALA A 92 -16.17 -0.50 -11.85
C ALA A 92 -15.08 -1.40 -11.23
N THR A 93 -14.90 -1.39 -9.92
CA THR A 93 -13.84 -2.16 -9.24
C THR A 93 -14.21 -3.63 -8.97
N GLY A 94 -15.24 -4.16 -9.64
CA GLY A 94 -15.68 -5.56 -9.53
C GLY A 94 -16.58 -5.86 -8.32
N ARG A 95 -16.85 -4.88 -7.46
CA ARG A 95 -17.71 -5.04 -6.27
C ARG A 95 -19.16 -4.62 -6.48
N GLY A 96 -19.47 -3.88 -7.55
CA GLY A 96 -20.84 -3.52 -7.91
C GLY A 96 -21.76 -4.69 -8.30
N GLN A 97 -21.25 -5.92 -8.36
CA GLN A 97 -22.03 -7.10 -8.78
C GLN A 97 -22.39 -8.08 -7.65
N SER A 98 -21.86 -7.92 -6.44
CA SER A 98 -22.12 -8.82 -5.30
C SER A 98 -21.99 -7.99 -4.01
N SER A 99 -23.00 -7.79 -3.16
CA SER A 99 -24.02 -8.74 -2.74
C SER A 99 -25.19 -8.00 -2.08
N ASP A 100 -26.12 -7.50 -2.87
CA ASP A 100 -27.51 -7.30 -2.45
C ASP A 100 -28.42 -7.77 -3.58
N LYS A 101 -28.45 -9.09 -3.81
CA LYS A 101 -29.52 -9.77 -4.56
C LYS A 101 -30.86 -9.76 -3.78
N LYS A 102 -31.15 -8.65 -3.13
CA LYS A 102 -32.44 -8.27 -2.59
C LYS A 102 -32.79 -6.84 -3.01
N ALA A 103 -32.30 -6.37 -4.15
CA ALA A 103 -32.94 -5.28 -4.88
C ALA A 103 -34.39 -5.73 -5.16
N LYS A 104 -35.33 -5.22 -4.36
CA LYS A 104 -36.75 -5.40 -4.62
C LYS A 104 -37.02 -4.86 -6.02
N LYS A 105 -37.74 -5.63 -6.83
CA LYS A 105 -38.12 -5.27 -8.20
C LYS A 105 -38.82 -3.89 -8.17
N GLY A 106 -38.11 -2.83 -8.55
CA GLY A 106 -38.62 -1.45 -8.58
C GLY A 106 -37.78 -0.38 -7.85
N GLU A 107 -36.78 -0.74 -7.04
CA GLU A 107 -35.92 0.25 -6.36
C GLU A 107 -34.74 0.71 -7.24
N LYS A 108 -34.47 2.02 -7.23
CA LYS A 108 -33.29 2.63 -7.88
C LYS A 108 -32.02 2.04 -7.22
N GLN A 109 -31.08 1.58 -8.04
CA GLN A 109 -29.78 1.13 -7.53
C GLN A 109 -29.08 2.28 -6.82
N THR A 110 -28.76 2.10 -5.53
CA THR A 110 -27.95 3.05 -4.77
C THR A 110 -26.52 3.01 -5.33
N PRO A 111 -25.89 4.16 -5.64
CA PRO A 111 -24.52 4.17 -6.11
C PRO A 111 -23.59 3.59 -5.04
N VAL A 112 -22.75 2.64 -5.43
CA VAL A 112 -21.71 2.10 -4.54
C VAL A 112 -20.69 3.20 -4.27
N THR A 113 -20.34 3.42 -3.01
CA THR A 113 -19.40 4.43 -2.53
C THR A 113 -18.23 3.79 -1.79
N ILE A 114 -17.19 4.57 -1.48
CA ILE A 114 -16.05 4.08 -0.68
C ILE A 114 -16.48 3.56 0.71
N ARG A 115 -17.61 4.02 1.24
CA ARG A 115 -18.19 3.54 2.50
C ARG A 115 -18.59 2.07 2.44
N ASP A 116 -18.89 1.55 1.26
CA ASP A 116 -19.20 0.13 1.07
C ASP A 116 -17.93 -0.75 1.19
N PHE A 117 -16.74 -0.12 1.26
CA PHE A 117 -15.44 -0.75 1.49
C PHE A 117 -14.98 -0.72 2.94
N VAL A 118 -15.80 -0.22 3.86
CA VAL A 118 -15.54 -0.37 5.29
C VAL A 118 -15.46 -1.85 5.66
N ARG A 119 -14.44 -2.18 6.46
CA ARG A 119 -14.21 -3.51 7.00
C ARG A 119 -15.40 -3.97 7.87
N ASN A 120 -15.83 -5.22 7.69
CA ASN A 120 -16.92 -5.81 8.47
C ASN A 120 -16.59 -5.89 9.97
N GLY A 121 -17.55 -5.51 10.82
CA GLY A 121 -17.42 -5.58 12.29
C GLY A 121 -16.81 -4.34 12.94
N GLU A 122 -16.40 -3.34 12.15
CA GLU A 122 -16.05 -2.02 12.63
C GLU A 122 -17.30 -1.12 12.55
N GLY A 123 -17.52 -0.28 13.55
CA GLY A 123 -18.71 0.59 13.62
C GLY A 123 -18.76 1.56 12.44
N GLN A 124 -19.97 1.98 12.05
CA GLN A 124 -20.21 2.93 10.96
C GLN A 124 -19.50 4.29 11.14
N ASP A 125 -18.96 4.54 12.34
CA ASP A 125 -18.27 5.76 12.74
C ASP A 125 -16.79 5.83 12.31
N GLN A 126 -16.20 4.74 11.82
CA GLN A 126 -14.85 4.76 11.24
C GLN A 126 -14.89 4.52 9.73
N PRO A 127 -14.77 5.58 8.89
CA PRO A 127 -14.78 5.43 7.46
C PRO A 127 -13.50 4.73 6.96
N ALA A 128 -13.63 4.02 5.84
CA ALA A 128 -12.47 3.52 5.12
C ALA A 128 -11.69 4.71 4.53
N GLU A 129 -10.36 4.66 4.64
CA GLU A 129 -9.47 5.66 4.05
C GLU A 129 -8.48 4.98 3.09
N ILE A 130 -8.26 5.62 1.94
CA ILE A 130 -7.25 5.24 0.97
C ILE A 130 -6.33 6.43 0.74
N TRP A 131 -5.03 6.27 1.00
CA TRP A 131 -4.02 7.27 0.67
C TRP A 131 -3.07 6.68 -0.36
N LEU A 132 -3.08 7.22 -1.58
CA LEU A 132 -2.23 6.79 -2.68
C LEU A 132 -1.21 7.88 -3.01
N THR A 133 0.08 7.56 -2.89
CA THR A 133 1.16 8.50 -3.23
C THR A 133 1.75 8.14 -4.58
N LEU A 134 1.84 9.14 -5.45
CA LEU A 134 2.40 9.08 -6.79
C LEU A 134 3.66 9.95 -6.87
N SER A 135 4.59 9.54 -7.71
CA SER A 135 5.74 10.34 -8.08
C SER A 135 5.32 11.54 -8.94
N ASN A 136 5.91 12.70 -8.66
CA ASN A 136 5.62 13.96 -9.33
C ASN A 136 6.93 14.63 -9.79
N THR A 137 7.70 13.89 -10.58
CA THR A 137 9.02 14.29 -11.09
C THR A 137 9.11 13.99 -12.59
N GLY A 138 10.18 14.48 -13.21
CA GLY A 138 10.37 14.36 -14.66
C GLY A 138 9.55 15.39 -15.45
N GLU A 139 9.59 15.26 -16.78
CA GLU A 139 9.03 16.24 -17.72
C GLU A 139 7.50 16.38 -17.63
N LEU A 140 6.82 15.31 -17.21
CA LEU A 140 5.36 15.24 -17.08
C LEU A 140 4.86 15.53 -15.65
N ALA A 141 5.71 16.09 -14.78
CA ALA A 141 5.32 16.43 -13.41
C ALA A 141 4.17 17.47 -13.40
N TYR A 142 3.18 17.21 -12.57
CA TYR A 142 2.03 18.08 -12.35
C TYR A 142 2.36 19.15 -11.30
N GLN A 143 2.50 20.40 -11.74
CA GLN A 143 2.72 21.57 -10.87
C GLN A 143 3.76 21.32 -9.75
N PRO A 144 5.00 20.90 -10.08
CA PRO A 144 5.99 20.46 -9.08
C PRO A 144 6.43 21.57 -8.11
N ALA A 145 6.27 22.85 -8.47
CA ALA A 145 6.53 23.97 -7.56
C ALA A 145 5.48 24.07 -6.43
N GLU A 146 4.26 23.59 -6.65
CA GLU A 146 3.16 23.63 -5.68
C GLU A 146 3.07 22.32 -4.89
N PHE A 147 3.14 21.17 -5.57
CA PHE A 147 2.95 19.86 -4.96
C PHE A 147 4.26 19.16 -4.59
N GLY A 148 5.42 19.68 -5.00
CA GLY A 148 6.70 19.03 -4.77
C GLY A 148 6.88 17.76 -5.60
N LYS A 149 7.77 16.86 -5.13
CA LYS A 149 8.17 15.63 -5.85
C LYS A 149 7.18 14.47 -5.73
N LEU A 150 6.18 14.57 -4.85
CA LEU A 150 5.22 13.51 -4.57
C LEU A 150 3.81 14.10 -4.41
N ILE A 151 2.81 13.44 -4.99
CA ILE A 151 1.40 13.81 -4.84
C ILE A 151 0.67 12.69 -4.11
N THR A 152 -0.03 13.01 -3.02
CA THR A 152 -0.86 12.05 -2.30
C THR A 152 -2.35 12.34 -2.52
N ILE A 153 -3.06 11.36 -3.07
CA ILE A 153 -4.51 11.38 -3.24
C ILE A 153 -5.14 10.68 -2.04
N ARG A 154 -6.09 11.35 -1.37
CA ARG A 154 -6.85 10.79 -0.23
C ARG A 154 -8.32 10.61 -0.61
N ARG A 155 -8.87 9.43 -0.33
CA ARG A 155 -10.29 9.10 -0.52
C ARG A 155 -10.87 8.51 0.75
#